data_AF-A0AAW1QQ14-F1
#
_entry.id   AF-A0AAW1QQ14-F1
#
_cell.length_a   1.000
_cell.length_b   1.000
_cell.length_c   1.000
_cell.angle_alpha   90.00
_cell.angle_beta   90.00
_cell.angle_gamma   90.00
#
_symmetry.space_group_name_H-M   'P 1'
#
loop_
_entity.id
_entity.type
_entity.pdbx_description
1 polymer ?
#
loop_
_entity_poly.entity_id
_entity_poly.type
_entity_poly.pdbx_seq_one_letter_code
_entity_poly.pdbx_strand_id
1 'polypeptide(L)'
;MQQLQLSSTAIAYGSSCPECGSGTPSVRAAPSSQQQTQAPPLPPSLAPPQPSGGALPAELVRARQLKQAGLRASGVMLALAAATATATATKAVLADKVQLEVHKGRVYVQWGAPMSGPPVSPTAIEVRPTGDVRGNGAFAVEPIPAGTYLGDYEGEMLDEAAYWQRYPSGVSDYCMRLDQEWTIDGRERAQDTAAFSPCHLNHSASRMNVVRQTSRRERRVSFYTMRDLQAGEELLLDYGRTYWTGREALELE
;
A
#
# COMPACT_ATOMS: atom_id res chain seq x y z
N MET A 1 -1.86 59.93 -13.20
CA MET A 1 -2.58 59.94 -11.90
C MET A 1 -3.27 58.58 -11.79
N GLN A 2 -3.12 57.72 -10.80
CA GLN A 2 -2.43 57.75 -9.50
C GLN A 2 -2.33 56.27 -9.07
N GLN A 3 -1.19 55.86 -8.51
CA GLN A 3 -0.98 54.55 -7.88
C GLN A 3 -1.88 54.37 -6.66
N LEU A 4 -2.27 53.14 -6.34
CA LEU A 4 -2.60 52.75 -4.96
C LEU A 4 -2.05 51.34 -4.68
N GLN A 5 -1.14 51.32 -3.71
CA GLN A 5 -0.48 50.17 -3.12
C GLN A 5 -1.39 49.46 -2.13
N LEU A 6 -1.18 48.15 -1.98
CA LEU A 6 -1.75 47.32 -0.92
C LEU A 6 -0.89 47.43 0.34
N SER A 7 -1.51 47.66 1.49
CA SER A 7 -0.88 47.57 2.81
C SER A 7 -1.67 46.63 3.73
N SER A 8 -0.90 45.74 4.36
CA SER A 8 -1.22 44.80 5.44
C SER A 8 -1.70 45.48 6.73
N THR A 9 -2.59 44.81 7.49
CA THR A 9 -2.54 44.88 8.96
C THR A 9 -3.15 43.64 9.62
N ALA A 10 -2.36 42.97 10.45
CA ALA A 10 -2.78 42.05 11.50
C ALA A 10 -3.26 42.82 12.74
N ILE A 11 -4.17 42.27 13.54
CA ILE A 11 -4.47 42.78 14.89
C ILE A 11 -4.49 41.61 15.88
N ALA A 12 -3.66 41.73 16.90
CA ALA A 12 -3.74 41.02 18.18
C ALA A 12 -3.80 42.07 19.30
N TYR A 13 -4.67 41.87 20.30
CA TYR A 13 -4.71 42.46 21.65
C TYR A 13 -5.68 41.56 22.45
N GLY A 14 -5.55 41.19 23.73
CA GLY A 14 -4.73 41.66 24.84
C GLY A 14 -5.60 41.85 26.10
N SER A 15 -5.50 40.91 27.06
CA SER A 15 -5.50 41.06 28.55
C SER A 15 -6.62 41.76 29.39
N SER A 16 -7.00 41.05 30.48
CA SER A 16 -7.17 41.44 31.92
C SER A 16 -8.52 41.89 32.58
N CYS A 17 -9.05 41.00 33.47
CA CYS A 17 -9.55 41.10 34.89
C CYS A 17 -10.57 42.16 35.40
N PRO A 18 -11.21 42.06 36.61
CA PRO A 18 -11.42 40.95 37.59
C PRO A 18 -12.84 40.87 38.28
N GLU A 19 -13.06 39.78 39.05
CA GLU A 19 -13.92 39.50 40.25
C GLU A 19 -15.36 40.04 40.44
N CYS A 20 -16.33 39.12 40.58
CA CYS A 20 -17.16 38.88 41.79
C CYS A 20 -18.33 37.90 41.51
N GLY A 21 -18.67 37.05 42.48
CA GLY A 21 -20.02 36.48 42.59
C GLY A 21 -20.11 34.97 42.74
N SER A 22 -20.12 34.52 44.00
CA SER A 22 -20.57 33.21 44.45
C SER A 22 -21.95 32.82 43.91
N GLY A 23 -22.06 31.62 43.35
CA GLY A 23 -23.36 31.03 42.99
C GLY A 23 -23.19 29.59 42.53
N THR A 24 -23.41 28.64 43.43
CA THR A 24 -23.70 27.25 43.07
C THR A 24 -25.07 27.18 42.39
N PRO A 25 -25.22 26.44 41.27
CA PRO A 25 -26.48 25.81 40.96
C PRO A 25 -26.33 24.28 40.95
N SER A 26 -27.16 23.68 41.78
CA SER A 26 -27.58 22.28 41.79
C SER A 26 -27.85 21.76 40.37
N VAL A 27 -27.09 20.75 39.93
CA VAL A 27 -27.42 19.99 38.71
C VAL A 27 -28.33 18.84 39.12
N ARG A 28 -29.61 19.04 38.80
CA ARG A 28 -30.70 18.08 38.87
C ARG A 28 -30.40 16.93 37.90
N ALA A 29 -30.29 15.71 38.42
CA ALA A 29 -30.26 14.49 37.63
C ALA A 29 -31.68 14.12 37.16
N ALA A 30 -31.85 13.86 35.85
CA ALA A 30 -32.81 12.93 35.22
C ALA A 30 -32.80 13.16 33.68
N PRO A 31 -33.29 12.22 32.86
CA PRO A 31 -32.95 10.82 32.75
C PRO A 31 -32.40 10.48 31.35
N SER A 32 -31.79 9.30 31.25
CA SER A 32 -31.31 8.66 30.03
C SER A 32 -32.43 8.40 29.01
N SER A 33 -32.33 9.00 27.82
CA SER A 33 -33.00 8.52 26.61
C SER A 33 -31.95 8.22 25.54
N GLN A 34 -31.49 6.97 25.53
CA GLN A 34 -30.80 6.39 24.38
C GLN A 34 -31.80 6.32 23.22
N GLN A 35 -31.64 7.18 22.22
CA GLN A 35 -32.14 6.89 20.88
C GLN A 35 -31.01 6.26 20.08
N GLN A 36 -31.01 4.92 20.08
CA GLN A 36 -30.34 4.13 19.06
C GLN A 36 -31.06 4.39 17.74
N THR A 37 -30.41 5.06 16.80
CA THR A 37 -30.83 5.09 15.40
C THR A 37 -30.53 3.72 14.80
N GLN A 38 -31.53 2.83 14.84
CA GLN A 38 -31.51 1.56 14.13
C GLN A 38 -31.53 1.82 12.61
N ALA A 39 -30.61 1.20 11.88
CA ALA A 39 -30.66 1.13 10.42
C ALA A 39 -31.90 0.30 9.99
N PRO A 40 -32.55 0.64 8.86
CA PRO A 40 -33.74 -0.06 8.40
C PRO A 40 -33.42 -1.52 8.01
N PRO A 41 -34.37 -2.46 8.20
CA PRO A 41 -34.16 -3.86 7.85
C PRO A 41 -34.11 -4.07 6.33
N LEU A 42 -33.19 -4.94 5.90
CA LEU A 42 -33.03 -5.35 4.50
C LEU A 42 -34.22 -6.23 4.03
N PRO A 43 -34.62 -6.13 2.75
CA PRO A 43 -35.69 -6.95 2.18
C PRO A 43 -35.29 -8.43 2.05
N PRO A 44 -36.24 -9.37 2.19
CA PRO A 44 -35.94 -10.80 2.14
C PRO A 44 -35.96 -11.30 0.69
N SER A 45 -34.79 -11.56 0.10
CA SER A 45 -34.65 -12.56 -0.97
C SER A 45 -33.17 -12.80 -1.26
N LEU A 46 -32.85 -14.03 -1.65
CA LEU A 46 -31.52 -14.61 -1.93
C LEU A 46 -30.80 -15.21 -0.71
N ALA A 47 -31.52 -16.08 0.01
CA ALA A 47 -30.86 -17.18 0.69
C ALA A 47 -30.16 -18.08 -0.36
N PRO A 48 -28.87 -18.42 -0.21
CA PRO A 48 -28.22 -19.39 -1.08
C PRO A 48 -28.87 -20.76 -0.92
N PRO A 49 -28.99 -21.56 -2.00
CA PRO A 49 -29.57 -22.90 -1.89
C PRO A 49 -28.75 -23.74 -0.89
N GLN A 50 -29.46 -24.36 0.05
CA GLN A 50 -28.90 -25.33 0.98
C GLN A 50 -28.31 -26.50 0.18
N PRO A 51 -27.10 -26.99 0.52
CA PRO A 51 -26.51 -28.12 -0.17
C PRO A 51 -27.34 -29.37 0.14
N SER A 52 -28.08 -29.87 -0.84
CA SER A 52 -28.66 -31.20 -0.78
C SER A 52 -27.51 -32.22 -0.80
N GLY A 53 -27.37 -32.94 0.30
CA GLY A 53 -26.40 -34.02 0.45
C GLY A 53 -26.71 -35.17 -0.50
N GLY A 54 -26.11 -35.13 -1.68
CA GLY A 54 -25.91 -36.29 -2.55
C GLY A 54 -24.45 -36.72 -2.47
N ALA A 55 -24.20 -37.99 -2.15
CA ALA A 55 -22.86 -38.55 -2.29
C ALA A 55 -22.38 -38.38 -3.74
N LEU A 56 -21.14 -37.90 -3.93
CA LEU A 56 -20.55 -37.76 -5.26
C LEU A 56 -20.53 -39.13 -5.95
N PRO A 57 -20.87 -39.21 -7.25
CA PRO A 57 -20.76 -40.45 -8.01
C PRO A 57 -19.35 -41.04 -7.87
N ALA A 58 -19.24 -42.37 -7.70
CA ALA A 58 -17.97 -43.06 -7.43
C ALA A 58 -16.86 -42.73 -8.45
N GLU A 59 -17.23 -42.37 -9.68
CA GLU A 59 -16.28 -41.92 -10.71
C GLU A 59 -15.59 -40.58 -10.39
N LEU A 60 -16.28 -39.62 -9.75
CA LEU A 60 -15.68 -38.34 -9.34
C LEU A 60 -14.77 -38.49 -8.11
N VAL A 61 -15.07 -39.44 -7.24
CA VAL A 61 -14.21 -39.81 -6.11
C VAL A 61 -12.92 -40.46 -6.62
N ARG A 62 -13.02 -41.33 -7.63
CA ARG A 62 -11.87 -41.95 -8.30
C ARG A 62 -11.01 -40.94 -9.07
N ALA A 63 -11.62 -39.95 -9.72
CA ALA A 63 -10.91 -38.85 -10.39
C ALA A 63 -10.16 -37.94 -9.40
N ARG A 64 -10.70 -37.70 -8.19
CA ARG A 64 -10.00 -36.95 -7.14
C ARG A 64 -8.85 -37.74 -6.49
N GLN A 65 -9.02 -39.05 -6.29
CA GLN A 65 -7.97 -39.92 -5.75
C GLN A 65 -6.81 -40.10 -6.73
N LEU A 66 -7.07 -40.16 -8.04
CA LEU A 66 -6.01 -40.20 -9.06
C LEU A 66 -5.27 -38.85 -9.22
N LYS A 67 -5.93 -37.72 -8.95
CA LYS A 67 -5.27 -36.39 -8.93
C LYS A 67 -4.43 -36.15 -7.67
N GLN A 68 -4.76 -36.81 -6.54
CA GLN A 68 -3.98 -36.77 -5.30
C GLN A 68 -2.88 -37.85 -5.24
N ALA A 69 -3.03 -38.95 -5.97
CA ALA A 69 -1.99 -39.96 -6.15
C ALA A 69 -0.98 -39.60 -7.27
N GLY A 70 -1.37 -38.74 -8.22
CA GLY A 70 -0.49 -38.19 -9.27
C GLY A 70 0.34 -36.96 -8.87
N LEU A 71 0.32 -36.56 -7.59
CA LEU A 71 1.12 -35.43 -7.07
C LEU A 71 2.27 -35.87 -6.16
N ARG A 72 2.75 -37.11 -6.32
CA ARG A 72 4.01 -37.57 -5.76
C ARG A 72 4.84 -38.18 -6.88
N ALA A 73 6.01 -37.60 -7.10
CA ALA A 73 7.01 -37.90 -8.12
C ALA A 73 6.72 -37.38 -9.54
N SER A 74 7.18 -36.16 -9.82
CA SER A 74 7.90 -35.71 -11.02
C SER A 74 8.22 -34.23 -10.78
N GLY A 75 9.45 -33.84 -10.46
CA GLY A 75 10.63 -34.11 -11.27
C GLY A 75 10.98 -32.84 -12.03
N VAL A 76 11.61 -31.86 -11.35
CA VAL A 76 12.60 -31.03 -12.02
C VAL A 76 13.92 -31.32 -11.31
N MET A 77 14.45 -32.48 -11.67
CA MET A 77 15.87 -32.77 -11.59
C MET A 77 16.60 -31.75 -12.48
N LEU A 78 17.66 -31.22 -11.92
CA LEU A 78 18.69 -30.41 -12.56
C LEU A 78 19.15 -31.09 -13.87
N ALA A 79 18.79 -30.52 -15.02
CA ALA A 79 19.40 -30.89 -16.30
C ALA A 79 20.34 -29.75 -16.72
N LEU A 80 21.62 -29.90 -16.37
CA LEU A 80 22.72 -29.14 -16.93
C LEU A 80 23.18 -29.88 -18.20
N ALA A 81 22.93 -29.34 -19.40
CA ALA A 81 23.90 -29.22 -20.49
C ALA A 81 23.29 -28.75 -21.83
N ALA A 82 24.06 -27.90 -22.51
CA ALA A 82 24.05 -27.58 -23.95
C ALA A 82 22.99 -26.61 -24.52
N ALA A 83 23.16 -25.33 -24.19
CA ALA A 83 22.97 -24.22 -25.14
C ALA A 83 24.15 -23.25 -25.00
N THR A 84 25.33 -23.70 -25.42
CA THR A 84 26.55 -22.89 -25.45
C THR A 84 26.45 -21.86 -26.58
N ALA A 85 26.59 -20.57 -26.21
CA ALA A 85 26.77 -19.37 -27.04
C ALA A 85 25.58 -18.40 -27.29
N THR A 86 24.42 -18.59 -26.67
CA THR A 86 23.37 -17.52 -26.62
C THR A 86 22.84 -17.20 -25.21
N ALA A 87 23.25 -17.96 -24.19
CA ALA A 87 22.70 -17.88 -22.83
C ALA A 87 23.27 -16.76 -21.94
N THR A 88 24.33 -16.06 -22.34
CA THR A 88 24.95 -14.99 -21.53
C THR A 88 24.10 -13.72 -21.49
N ALA A 89 23.49 -13.33 -22.61
CA ALA A 89 22.60 -12.16 -22.65
C ALA A 89 21.26 -12.44 -21.94
N THR A 90 20.73 -13.66 -22.03
CA THR A 90 19.45 -14.04 -21.40
C THR A 90 19.57 -14.12 -19.87
N LYS A 91 20.72 -14.56 -19.35
CA LYS A 91 20.96 -14.66 -17.90
C LYS A 91 21.11 -13.29 -17.23
N ALA A 92 21.73 -12.32 -17.92
CA ALA A 92 21.86 -10.94 -17.41
C ALA A 92 20.49 -10.22 -17.37
N VAL A 93 19.69 -10.36 -18.43
CA VAL A 93 18.36 -9.69 -18.53
C VAL A 93 17.33 -10.25 -17.53
N LEU A 94 17.41 -11.53 -17.16
CA LEU A 94 16.56 -12.09 -16.10
C LEU A 94 17.02 -11.67 -14.69
N ALA A 95 18.32 -11.50 -14.47
CA ALA A 95 18.87 -11.19 -13.14
C ALA A 95 18.35 -9.85 -12.60
N ASP A 96 18.21 -8.85 -13.47
CA ASP A 96 17.76 -7.50 -13.05
C ASP A 96 16.24 -7.42 -12.83
N LYS A 97 15.49 -8.43 -13.29
CA LYS A 97 14.02 -8.47 -13.29
C LYS A 97 13.43 -9.49 -12.34
N VAL A 98 14.25 -10.39 -11.79
CA VAL A 98 13.81 -11.42 -10.84
C VAL A 98 14.73 -11.40 -9.63
N GLN A 99 14.16 -11.12 -8.46
CA GLN A 99 14.85 -11.29 -7.19
C GLN A 99 14.35 -12.51 -6.43
N LEU A 100 15.32 -13.25 -5.92
CA LEU A 100 15.13 -14.42 -5.08
C LEU A 100 15.73 -14.11 -3.72
N GLU A 101 14.89 -14.09 -2.70
CA GLU A 101 15.33 -13.93 -1.31
C GLU A 101 14.96 -15.19 -0.53
N VAL A 102 15.93 -15.77 0.18
CA VAL A 102 15.66 -16.79 1.20
C VAL A 102 15.70 -16.13 2.56
N HIS A 103 14.56 -16.09 3.25
CA HIS A 103 14.44 -15.47 4.57
C HIS A 103 13.60 -16.36 5.48
N LYS A 104 14.14 -16.70 6.65
CA LYS A 104 13.48 -17.55 7.67
C LYS A 104 12.87 -18.84 7.11
N GLY A 105 13.62 -19.55 6.27
CA GLY A 105 13.21 -20.83 5.67
C GLY A 105 12.15 -20.70 4.57
N ARG A 106 11.82 -19.48 4.13
CA ARG A 106 10.90 -19.22 3.01
C ARG A 106 11.65 -18.65 1.83
N VAL A 107 11.19 -18.98 0.63
CA VAL A 107 11.69 -18.42 -0.63
C VAL A 107 10.69 -17.36 -1.11
N TYR A 108 11.18 -16.15 -1.29
CA TYR A 108 10.45 -15.02 -1.85
C TYR A 108 10.94 -14.78 -3.26
N VAL A 109 10.00 -14.68 -4.20
CA VAL A 109 10.26 -14.35 -5.60
C VAL A 109 9.60 -13.01 -5.88
N GLN A 110 10.37 -12.04 -6.34
CA GLN A 110 9.88 -10.74 -6.79
C GLN A 110 10.17 -10.58 -8.27
N TRP A 111 9.15 -10.24 -9.05
CA TRP A 111 9.23 -10.01 -10.48
C TRP A 111 9.13 -8.49 -10.72
N GLY A 112 9.94 -7.94 -11.62
CA GLY A 112 9.97 -6.49 -11.84
C GLY A 112 10.76 -6.01 -13.05
N ALA A 113 10.80 -4.69 -13.19
CA ALA A 113 11.65 -3.96 -14.12
C ALA A 113 13.11 -3.92 -13.62
N PRO A 114 14.08 -3.39 -14.38
CA PRO A 114 15.48 -3.30 -13.93
C PRO A 114 15.58 -2.47 -12.64
N MET A 115 15.88 -3.12 -11.50
CA MET A 115 15.96 -2.46 -10.19
C MET A 115 17.37 -1.93 -9.89
N SER A 116 17.99 -1.24 -10.85
CA SER A 116 19.42 -0.91 -10.82
C SER A 116 19.77 0.46 -11.40
N GLY A 117 18.78 1.30 -11.71
CA GLY A 117 19.01 2.66 -12.21
C GLY A 117 19.48 3.62 -11.11
N PRO A 118 19.95 4.81 -11.49
CA PRO A 118 20.40 5.82 -10.54
C PRO A 118 19.25 6.34 -9.67
N PRO A 119 19.55 6.97 -8.52
CA PRO A 119 18.55 7.73 -7.75
C PRO A 119 17.88 8.82 -8.59
N VAL A 120 16.58 9.00 -8.36
CA VAL A 120 15.80 10.09 -8.94
C VAL A 120 16.33 11.45 -8.48
N SER A 121 16.25 12.46 -9.34
CA SER A 121 16.56 13.84 -8.94
C SER A 121 15.54 14.30 -7.89
N PRO A 122 15.97 15.00 -6.80
CA PRO A 122 15.06 15.49 -5.76
C PRO A 122 13.94 16.41 -6.28
N THR A 123 14.12 17.01 -7.47
CA THR A 123 13.14 17.91 -8.08
C THR A 123 12.33 17.25 -9.20
N ALA A 124 12.59 15.98 -9.55
CA ALA A 124 11.91 15.32 -10.67
C ALA A 124 10.48 14.88 -10.35
N ILE A 125 10.10 14.88 -9.07
CA ILE A 125 8.77 14.47 -8.62
C ILE A 125 8.21 15.54 -7.69
N GLU A 126 7.01 16.00 -7.99
CA GLU A 126 6.22 16.87 -7.11
C GLU A 126 5.11 16.07 -6.43
N VAL A 127 4.72 16.50 -5.23
CA VAL A 127 3.53 15.99 -4.54
C VAL A 127 2.45 17.05 -4.63
N ARG A 128 1.29 16.68 -5.18
CA ARG A 128 0.16 17.60 -5.32
C ARG A 128 -1.18 16.90 -5.23
N PRO A 129 -2.29 17.62 -5.00
CA PRO A 129 -3.62 17.02 -5.00
C PRO A 129 -3.93 16.32 -6.33
N THR A 130 -4.51 15.12 -6.24
CA THR A 130 -5.02 14.34 -7.39
C THR A 130 -6.33 14.94 -7.92
N GLY A 131 -7.08 15.65 -7.07
CA GLY A 131 -8.43 16.14 -7.38
C GLY A 131 -9.53 15.12 -7.10
N ASP A 132 -9.18 13.94 -6.56
CA ASP A 132 -10.11 12.88 -6.19
C ASP A 132 -9.94 12.44 -4.73
N VAL A 133 -10.65 11.38 -4.31
CA VAL A 133 -10.67 10.90 -2.93
C VAL A 133 -9.35 10.31 -2.43
N ARG A 134 -8.38 10.06 -3.32
CA ARG A 134 -7.04 9.55 -2.97
C ARG A 134 -6.18 10.62 -2.29
N GLY A 135 -6.56 11.90 -2.40
CA GLY A 135 -5.84 13.00 -1.75
C GLY A 135 -4.64 13.45 -2.58
N ASN A 136 -3.44 13.44 -2.00
CA ASN A 136 -2.22 13.83 -2.71
C ASN A 136 -1.64 12.64 -3.51
N GLY A 137 -0.91 12.94 -4.57
CA GLY A 137 -0.20 11.95 -5.38
C GLY A 137 1.17 12.47 -5.80
N ALA A 138 2.03 11.54 -6.21
CA ALA A 138 3.34 11.83 -6.76
C ALA A 138 3.28 11.96 -8.28
N PHE A 139 3.77 13.06 -8.84
CA PHE A 139 3.74 13.34 -10.26
C PHE A 139 5.13 13.67 -10.79
N ALA A 140 5.51 13.08 -11.91
CA ALA A 140 6.75 13.42 -12.58
C ALA A 140 6.66 14.85 -13.14
N VAL A 141 7.68 15.69 -12.90
CA VAL A 141 7.75 17.04 -13.51
C VAL A 141 8.67 17.09 -14.72
N GLU A 142 9.50 16.07 -14.90
CA GLU A 142 10.38 15.86 -16.03
C GLU A 142 10.38 14.37 -16.44
N PRO A 143 10.91 14.00 -17.61
CA PRO A 143 11.02 12.59 -17.98
C PRO A 143 11.89 11.79 -16.99
N ILE A 144 11.38 10.64 -16.53
CA ILE A 144 12.09 9.75 -15.60
C ILE A 144 12.36 8.40 -16.28
N PRO A 145 13.62 7.98 -16.50
CA PRO A 145 13.92 6.72 -17.17
C PRO A 145 13.42 5.48 -16.41
N ALA A 146 13.21 4.38 -17.14
CA ALA A 146 12.92 3.07 -16.56
C ALA A 146 14.03 2.60 -15.62
N GLY A 147 13.64 1.94 -14.52
CA GLY A 147 14.54 1.41 -13.50
C GLY A 147 15.16 2.44 -12.57
N THR A 148 14.76 3.72 -12.67
CA THR A 148 15.21 4.79 -11.77
C THR A 148 14.80 4.46 -10.34
N TYR A 149 15.75 4.60 -9.40
CA TYR A 149 15.51 4.41 -7.98
C TYR A 149 14.80 5.62 -7.38
N LEU A 150 13.58 5.41 -6.87
CA LEU A 150 12.72 6.47 -6.34
C LEU A 150 12.97 6.76 -4.86
N GLY A 151 13.57 5.82 -4.13
CA GLY A 151 13.78 5.92 -2.69
C GLY A 151 13.28 4.69 -1.93
N ASP A 152 13.53 4.69 -0.63
CA ASP A 152 13.02 3.68 0.28
C ASP A 152 11.71 4.13 0.93
N TYR A 153 10.89 3.16 1.35
CA TYR A 153 9.79 3.45 2.24
C TYR A 153 10.32 3.89 3.60
N GLU A 154 10.08 5.15 3.95
CA GLU A 154 10.46 5.75 5.22
C GLU A 154 9.36 5.59 6.25
N GLY A 155 9.72 5.34 7.51
CA GLY A 155 8.76 5.23 8.59
C GLY A 155 9.31 4.59 9.86
N GLU A 156 8.47 4.52 10.87
CA GLU A 156 8.78 3.82 12.11
C GLU A 156 8.75 2.31 11.87
N MET A 157 9.77 1.60 12.35
CA MET A 157 9.80 0.14 12.31
C MET A 157 8.99 -0.41 13.48
N LEU A 158 7.83 -1.02 13.19
CA LEU A 158 6.97 -1.66 14.16
C LEU A 158 7.20 -3.17 14.15
N ASP A 159 7.35 -3.75 15.33
CA ASP A 159 7.12 -5.19 15.50
C ASP A 159 5.62 -5.51 15.48
N GLU A 160 5.28 -6.80 15.49
CA GLU A 160 3.89 -7.26 15.42
C GLU A 160 3.04 -6.75 16.60
N ALA A 161 3.60 -6.72 17.82
CA ALA A 161 2.88 -6.27 19.01
C ALA A 161 2.58 -4.76 18.92
N ALA A 162 3.57 -3.95 18.56
CA ALA A 162 3.42 -2.51 18.36
C ALA A 162 2.45 -2.19 17.21
N TYR A 163 2.49 -2.95 16.12
CA TYR A 163 1.55 -2.81 15.02
C TYR A 163 0.12 -3.04 15.49
N TRP A 164 -0.19 -4.15 16.15
CA TRP A 164 -1.55 -4.47 16.58
C TRP A 164 -2.03 -3.59 17.73
N GLN A 165 -1.15 -3.12 18.59
CA GLN A 165 -1.49 -2.10 19.59
C GLN A 165 -1.93 -0.80 18.92
N ARG A 166 -1.28 -0.41 17.83
CA ARG A 166 -1.57 0.82 17.10
C ARG A 166 -2.76 0.70 16.14
N TYR A 167 -2.89 -0.44 15.48
CA TYR A 167 -3.91 -0.74 14.48
C TYR A 167 -4.71 -1.99 14.87
N PRO A 168 -5.52 -1.94 15.95
CA PRO A 168 -6.22 -3.12 16.44
C PRO A 168 -7.26 -3.69 15.47
N SER A 169 -7.76 -2.88 14.52
CA SER A 169 -8.64 -3.32 13.43
C SER A 169 -7.88 -3.95 12.25
N GLY A 170 -6.56 -3.86 12.24
CA GLY A 170 -5.70 -4.26 11.11
C GLY A 170 -5.69 -3.28 9.94
N VAL A 171 -6.51 -2.21 9.98
CA VAL A 171 -6.56 -1.18 8.94
C VAL A 171 -5.43 -0.18 9.15
N SER A 172 -4.55 -0.05 8.15
CA SER A 172 -3.41 0.87 8.17
C SER A 172 -3.08 1.34 6.75
N ASP A 173 -3.28 2.63 6.47
CA ASP A 173 -3.18 3.14 5.09
C ASP A 173 -1.73 3.36 4.61
N TYR A 174 -0.77 3.49 5.55
CA TYR A 174 0.63 3.81 5.25
C TYR A 174 1.62 2.75 5.77
N CYS A 175 1.16 1.52 6.02
CA CYS A 175 2.02 0.45 6.53
C CYS A 175 2.52 -0.48 5.41
N MET A 176 3.83 -0.71 5.37
CA MET A 176 4.48 -1.68 4.49
C MET A 176 4.96 -2.89 5.30
N ARG A 177 4.25 -4.02 5.16
CA ARG A 177 4.62 -5.28 5.80
C ARG A 177 5.85 -5.90 5.12
N LEU A 178 6.91 -6.16 5.88
CA LEU A 178 8.13 -6.81 5.39
C LEU A 178 8.00 -8.34 5.48
N ASP A 179 7.66 -8.82 6.66
CA ASP A 179 7.43 -10.22 6.99
C ASP A 179 6.36 -10.36 8.10
N GLN A 180 6.34 -11.48 8.82
CA GLN A 180 5.37 -11.72 9.89
C GLN A 180 5.67 -10.91 11.15
N GLU A 181 6.88 -10.39 11.30
CA GLU A 181 7.33 -9.71 12.51
C GLU A 181 7.44 -8.20 12.32
N TRP A 182 7.81 -7.73 11.11
CA TRP A 182 8.18 -6.34 10.90
C TRP A 182 7.29 -5.62 9.89
N THR A 183 6.90 -4.39 10.26
CA THR A 183 6.12 -3.46 9.44
C THR A 183 6.76 -2.08 9.50
N ILE A 184 6.87 -1.40 8.36
CA ILE A 184 7.28 0.01 8.32
C ILE A 184 6.02 0.88 8.29
N ASP A 185 5.85 1.75 9.27
CA ASP A 185 4.73 2.70 9.39
C ASP A 185 5.14 4.10 8.91
N GLY A 186 4.70 4.44 7.70
CA GLY A 186 5.01 5.72 7.04
C GLY A 186 4.03 6.85 7.35
N ARG A 187 3.10 6.69 8.30
CA ARG A 187 2.01 7.66 8.53
C ARG A 187 2.49 9.08 8.82
N GLU A 188 3.63 9.24 9.49
CA GLU A 188 4.15 10.56 9.88
C GLU A 188 4.83 11.23 8.69
N ARG A 189 5.56 10.44 7.89
CA ARG A 189 6.17 10.92 6.65
C ARG A 189 5.12 11.34 5.62
N ALA A 190 3.99 10.64 5.55
CA ALA A 190 2.90 10.93 4.61
C ALA A 190 2.21 12.29 4.81
N GLN A 191 2.43 12.94 5.95
CA GLN A 191 1.88 14.28 6.23
C GLN A 191 2.70 15.39 5.56
N ASP A 192 3.96 15.13 5.23
CA ASP A 192 4.87 16.10 4.63
C ASP A 192 4.89 15.99 3.10
N THR A 193 4.21 16.93 2.45
CA THR A 193 4.13 17.03 1.00
C THR A 193 5.15 18.00 0.40
N ALA A 194 6.06 18.57 1.20
CA ALA A 194 7.07 19.51 0.69
C ALA A 194 8.10 18.80 -0.20
N ALA A 195 8.31 17.50 0.01
CA ALA A 195 9.16 16.66 -0.81
C ALA A 195 8.51 15.29 -1.04
N PHE A 196 8.79 14.71 -2.20
CA PHE A 196 8.39 13.35 -2.53
C PHE A 196 8.96 12.32 -1.53
N SER A 197 8.18 11.28 -1.31
CA SER A 197 8.55 10.04 -0.62
C SER A 197 7.62 8.95 -1.12
N PRO A 198 8.04 7.67 -1.13
CA PRO A 198 7.20 6.58 -1.60
C PRO A 198 5.83 6.42 -0.92
N CYS A 199 5.60 7.02 0.26
CA CYS A 199 4.27 7.07 0.89
C CYS A 199 3.23 7.88 0.10
N HIS A 200 3.66 8.69 -0.88
CA HIS A 200 2.78 9.48 -1.76
C HIS A 200 2.44 8.76 -3.07
N LEU A 201 2.93 7.53 -3.28
CA LEU A 201 2.59 6.73 -4.45
C LEU A 201 1.20 6.15 -4.28
N ASN A 202 0.26 6.57 -5.13
CA ASN A 202 -1.12 6.07 -5.07
C ASN A 202 -1.26 4.69 -5.71
N HIS A 203 -2.38 4.05 -5.40
CA HIS A 203 -2.74 2.78 -6.01
C HIS A 203 -3.26 2.91 -7.45
N SER A 204 -2.86 1.96 -8.31
CA SER A 204 -3.63 1.51 -9.48
C SER A 204 -3.09 0.16 -9.94
N ALA A 205 -3.93 -0.88 -10.03
CA ALA A 205 -3.50 -2.19 -10.52
C ALA A 205 -3.30 -2.21 -12.05
N SER A 206 -4.12 -1.44 -12.78
CA SER A 206 -4.10 -1.39 -14.25
C SER A 206 -3.09 -0.39 -14.83
N ARG A 207 -2.81 0.72 -14.13
CA ARG A 207 -1.94 1.81 -14.61
C ARG A 207 -0.59 1.88 -13.90
N MET A 208 -0.28 0.94 -12.99
CA MET A 208 0.98 0.96 -12.24
C MET A 208 2.20 1.13 -13.16
N ASN A 209 3.10 1.99 -12.72
CA ASN A 209 4.35 2.29 -13.40
C ASN A 209 5.53 2.33 -12.42
N VAL A 210 5.30 1.94 -11.16
CA VAL A 210 6.30 1.76 -10.10
C VAL A 210 6.21 0.33 -9.57
N VAL A 211 7.39 -0.26 -9.33
CA VAL A 211 7.55 -1.56 -8.65
C VAL A 211 8.26 -1.37 -7.33
N ARG A 212 7.91 -2.21 -6.35
CA ARG A 212 8.62 -2.30 -5.08
C ARG A 212 9.55 -3.53 -5.04
N GLN A 213 10.69 -3.35 -4.39
CA GLN A 213 11.64 -4.39 -4.02
C GLN A 213 11.66 -4.49 -2.51
N THR A 214 11.67 -5.70 -1.96
CA THR A 214 11.70 -5.91 -0.51
C THR A 214 12.90 -6.74 -0.12
N SER A 215 13.77 -6.17 0.71
CA SER A 215 14.87 -6.85 1.37
C SER A 215 14.47 -7.07 2.83
N ARG A 216 14.09 -8.30 3.19
CA ARG A 216 13.67 -8.64 4.56
C ARG A 216 14.86 -8.72 5.50
N ARG A 217 16.00 -9.16 4.98
CA ARG A 217 17.28 -9.13 5.71
C ARG A 217 17.66 -7.71 6.14
N GLU A 218 17.48 -6.73 5.26
CA GLU A 218 17.82 -5.32 5.53
C GLU A 218 16.64 -4.51 6.06
N ARG A 219 15.46 -5.13 6.18
CA ARG A 219 14.19 -4.50 6.58
C ARG A 219 13.88 -3.24 5.78
N ARG A 220 14.01 -3.38 4.46
CA ARG A 220 13.96 -2.28 3.50
C ARG A 220 12.97 -2.57 2.38
N VAL A 221 12.20 -1.56 1.99
CA VAL A 221 11.37 -1.57 0.79
C VAL A 221 11.81 -0.43 -0.11
N SER A 222 12.27 -0.74 -1.31
CA SER A 222 12.81 0.22 -2.27
C SER A 222 11.90 0.30 -3.50
N PHE A 223 11.77 1.48 -4.11
CA PHE A 223 10.86 1.69 -5.24
C PHE A 223 11.61 2.08 -6.50
N TYR A 224 11.13 1.57 -7.64
CA TYR A 224 11.74 1.79 -8.95
C TYR A 224 10.69 2.03 -10.03
N THR A 225 11.00 2.85 -11.02
CA THR A 225 10.14 3.01 -12.21
C THR A 225 10.17 1.74 -13.07
N MET A 226 9.02 1.34 -13.60
CA MET A 226 8.88 0.13 -14.42
C MET A 226 9.17 0.36 -15.91
N ARG A 227 9.01 1.60 -16.34
CA ARG A 227 9.17 2.10 -17.71
C ARG A 227 9.60 3.56 -17.65
N ASP A 228 9.91 4.13 -18.79
CA ASP A 228 10.09 5.57 -18.92
C ASP A 228 8.77 6.29 -18.59
N LEU A 229 8.87 7.37 -17.82
CA LEU A 229 7.76 8.26 -17.47
C LEU A 229 7.94 9.59 -18.20
N GLN A 230 6.83 10.18 -18.61
CA GLN A 230 6.76 11.54 -19.15
C GLN A 230 6.44 12.54 -18.04
N ALA A 231 6.79 13.80 -18.26
CA ALA A 231 6.35 14.89 -17.40
C ALA A 231 4.81 14.93 -17.34
N GLY A 232 4.28 15.11 -16.13
CA GLY A 232 2.85 15.12 -15.81
C GLY A 232 2.26 13.76 -15.45
N GLU A 233 2.94 12.64 -15.69
CA GLU A 233 2.42 11.32 -15.30
C GLU A 233 2.39 11.14 -13.77
N GLU A 234 1.32 10.54 -13.26
CA GLU A 234 1.23 10.09 -11.87
C GLU A 234 2.06 8.82 -11.69
N LEU A 235 2.86 8.75 -10.62
CA LEU A 235 3.57 7.55 -10.23
C LEU A 235 2.63 6.66 -9.39
N LEU A 236 2.35 5.48 -9.91
CA LEU A 236 1.33 4.56 -9.42
C LEU A 236 1.92 3.19 -9.07
N LEU A 237 1.49 2.66 -7.93
CA LEU A 237 1.91 1.39 -7.35
C LEU A 237 0.73 0.42 -7.25
N ASP A 238 0.97 -0.87 -7.45
CA ASP A 238 0.03 -1.89 -6.98
C ASP A 238 0.23 -2.14 -5.47
N TYR A 239 -0.75 -1.77 -4.65
CA TYR A 239 -0.72 -1.99 -3.19
C TYR A 239 -0.81 -3.49 -2.88
N GLY A 240 -1.43 -4.26 -3.77
CA GLY A 240 -1.60 -5.69 -3.66
C GLY A 240 -2.86 -6.06 -2.88
N ARG A 241 -3.37 -7.26 -3.16
CA ARG A 241 -4.67 -7.76 -2.68
C ARG A 241 -4.83 -7.76 -1.16
N THR A 242 -3.74 -7.93 -0.40
CA THR A 242 -3.81 -7.94 1.06
C THR A 242 -4.24 -6.58 1.61
N TYR A 243 -3.86 -5.47 0.97
CA TYR A 243 -4.32 -4.14 1.35
C TYR A 243 -5.83 -3.99 1.11
N TRP A 244 -6.32 -4.50 -0.02
CA TRP A 244 -7.73 -4.39 -0.43
C TRP A 244 -8.67 -5.42 0.23
N THR A 245 -8.15 -6.40 0.96
CA THR A 245 -8.96 -7.45 1.59
C THR A 245 -9.95 -6.84 2.60
N GLY A 246 -11.25 -7.02 2.37
CA GLY A 246 -12.33 -6.43 3.18
C GLY A 246 -12.65 -4.96 2.87
N ARG A 247 -11.99 -4.37 1.85
CA ARG A 247 -12.24 -3.02 1.35
C ARG A 247 -12.22 -2.95 -0.18
N GLU A 248 -12.54 -4.05 -0.85
CA GLU A 248 -12.44 -4.22 -2.30
C GLU A 248 -13.30 -3.18 -3.05
N ALA A 249 -14.44 -2.78 -2.47
CA ALA A 249 -15.31 -1.75 -3.04
C ALA A 249 -14.69 -0.34 -3.05
N LEU A 250 -13.56 -0.13 -2.37
CA LEU A 250 -12.82 1.13 -2.33
C LEU A 250 -11.63 1.16 -3.29
N GLU A 251 -11.34 0.06 -4.00
CA GLU A 251 -10.24 -0.01 -4.97
C GLU A 251 -10.58 0.86 -6.18
N LEU A 252 -9.81 1.93 -6.37
CA LEU A 252 -9.91 2.84 -7.52
C LEU A 252 -8.79 2.53 -8.51
N GLU A 253 -9.15 2.48 -9.80
CA GLU A 253 -8.23 2.22 -10.91
C GLU A 253 -7.64 3.49 -11.55
#